data_AF-C7NRW5-F1
#
_entry.id   AF-C7NRW5-F1
#
_cell.length_a   1.000
_cell.length_b   1.000
_cell.length_c   1.000
_cell.angle_alpha   90.00
_cell.angle_beta   90.00
_cell.angle_gamma   90.00
#
_symmetry.space_group_name_H-M   'P 1'
#
loop_
_entity.id
_entity.type
_entity.pdbx_description
1 polymer ?
#
loop_
_entity_poly.entity_id
_entity_poly.type
_entity_poly.pdbx_seq_one_letter_code
_entity_poly.pdbx_strand_id
1 'polypeptide(L)'
;MSTSAAATQDDGPLSKKQRRILKYLRANADEQTYFKSRLIGEELGLSAKEVGTNMAALQEGEYDLTVEKWGYSSSTTWMVDA
;
A
#
# COMPACT_ATOMS: atom_id res chain seq x y z
N MET A 1 8.54 18.42 25.97
CA MET A 1 9.71 17.83 25.28
C MET A 1 9.55 16.32 25.32
N SER A 2 9.39 15.67 24.17
CA SER A 2 9.84 14.30 23.88
C SER A 2 9.37 13.93 22.47
N THR A 3 10.32 14.01 21.55
CA THR A 3 10.25 13.51 20.17
C THR A 3 9.97 12.01 20.18
N SER A 4 8.88 11.56 19.56
CA SER A 4 8.72 10.15 19.21
C SER A 4 9.23 9.92 17.79
N ALA A 5 10.37 9.22 17.76
CA ALA A 5 10.96 8.38 16.73
C ALA A 5 10.50 8.58 15.28
N ALA A 6 11.44 9.02 14.45
CA ALA A 6 11.45 8.69 13.03
C ALA A 6 11.33 7.16 12.88
N ALA A 7 10.18 6.69 12.42
CA ALA A 7 10.01 5.31 12.01
C ALA A 7 11.00 5.05 10.87
N THR A 8 11.97 4.19 11.16
CA THR A 8 13.02 3.79 10.23
C THR A 8 12.36 3.23 8.98
N GLN A 9 12.52 3.93 7.86
CA GLN A 9 12.10 3.52 6.52
C GLN A 9 12.97 2.35 6.04
N ASP A 10 12.88 1.19 6.68
CA ASP A 10 13.53 -0.03 6.20
C ASP A 10 12.57 -0.73 5.24
N ASP A 11 12.38 -0.12 4.07
CA ASP A 11 11.57 -0.61 2.95
C ASP A 11 12.20 -1.84 2.27
N GLY A 12 12.92 -2.70 3.00
CA GLY A 12 13.56 -3.95 2.55
C GLY A 12 14.14 -3.92 1.12
N PRO A 13 14.21 -5.06 0.41
CA PRO A 13 14.49 -5.08 -1.02
C PRO A 13 13.23 -4.80 -1.85
N LEU A 14 12.43 -3.77 -1.51
CA LEU A 14 11.27 -3.42 -2.31
C LEU A 14 11.69 -2.97 -3.72
N SER A 15 10.87 -3.28 -4.72
CA SER A 15 10.99 -2.71 -6.05
C SER A 15 10.59 -1.23 -6.04
N LYS A 16 10.96 -0.49 -7.10
CA LYS A 16 10.55 0.91 -7.27
C LYS A 16 9.01 1.07 -7.28
N LYS A 17 8.27 0.10 -7.81
CA LYS A 17 6.80 0.14 -7.85
C LYS A 17 6.19 -0.13 -6.47
N GLN A 18 6.69 -1.12 -5.75
CA GLN A 18 6.27 -1.39 -4.36
C GLN A 18 6.49 -0.19 -3.46
N ARG A 19 7.67 0.46 -3.49
CA ARG A 19 7.91 1.68 -2.71
C ARG A 19 6.93 2.81 -3.04
N ARG A 20 6.60 3.01 -4.32
CA ARG A 20 5.62 4.03 -4.74
C ARG A 20 4.23 3.72 -4.22
N ILE A 21 3.80 2.46 -4.28
CA ILE A 21 2.51 2.02 -3.76
C ILE A 21 2.48 2.15 -2.23
N LEU A 22 3.49 1.66 -1.52
CA LEU A 22 3.57 1.74 -0.06
C LEU A 22 3.53 3.19 0.44
N LYS A 23 4.28 4.09 -0.22
CA LYS A 23 4.22 5.54 0.08
C LYS A 23 2.81 6.11 -0.12
N TYR A 24 2.12 5.69 -1.18
CA TYR A 24 0.74 6.11 -1.43
C TYR A 24 -0.21 5.62 -0.34
N LEU A 25 -0.08 4.35 0.09
CA LEU A 25 -0.89 3.81 1.18
C LEU A 25 -0.68 4.58 2.48
N ARG A 26 0.59 4.76 2.91
CA ARG A 26 0.95 5.53 4.11
C ARG A 26 0.35 6.92 4.13
N ALA A 27 0.35 7.61 2.98
CA ALA A 27 -0.16 8.97 2.89
C ALA A 27 -1.70 9.08 2.98
N ASN A 28 -2.43 7.97 2.84
CA ASN A 28 -3.89 7.97 2.77
C ASN A 28 -4.55 7.07 3.84
N ALA A 29 -3.79 6.19 4.51
CA ALA A 29 -4.34 5.19 5.43
C ALA A 29 -5.07 5.79 6.64
N ASP A 30 -4.68 7.00 7.07
CA ASP A 30 -5.35 7.72 8.17
C ASP A 30 -6.80 8.14 7.82
N GLU A 31 -7.11 8.33 6.53
CA GLU A 31 -8.40 8.83 6.05
C GLU A 31 -9.19 7.78 5.25
N GLN A 32 -8.54 6.69 4.83
CA GLN A 32 -9.11 5.69 3.95
C GLN A 32 -8.66 4.28 4.33
N THR A 33 -9.62 3.38 4.59
CA THR A 33 -9.35 1.97 4.92
C THR A 33 -9.33 1.06 3.69
N TYR A 34 -10.13 1.35 2.65
CA TYR A 34 -10.30 0.44 1.52
C TYR A 34 -9.75 1.02 0.21
N PHE A 35 -8.75 0.35 -0.34
CA PHE A 35 -8.06 0.77 -1.55
C PHE A 35 -8.33 -0.16 -2.72
N LYS A 36 -8.87 0.36 -3.82
CA LYS A 36 -9.06 -0.41 -5.05
C LYS A 36 -7.80 -0.35 -5.90
N SER A 37 -7.30 -1.50 -6.35
CA SER A 37 -6.13 -1.59 -7.25
C SER A 37 -6.26 -0.72 -8.50
N ARG A 38 -7.48 -0.59 -9.05
CA ARG A 38 -7.73 0.30 -10.18
C ARG A 38 -7.46 1.77 -9.84
N LEU A 39 -7.97 2.26 -8.71
CA LEU A 39 -7.86 3.67 -8.32
C LEU A 39 -6.42 4.03 -7.95
N ILE A 40 -5.73 3.15 -7.20
CA ILE A 40 -4.28 3.31 -6.98
C ILE A 40 -3.53 3.38 -8.31
N GLY A 41 -3.93 2.56 -9.29
CA GLY A 41 -3.32 2.54 -10.61
C GLY A 41 -3.50 3.84 -11.38
N GLU A 42 -4.70 4.42 -11.34
CA GLU A 42 -5.01 5.72 -11.94
C GLU A 42 -4.13 6.84 -11.32
N GLU A 43 -3.98 6.86 -9.99
CA GLU A 43 -3.15 7.84 -9.27
C GLU A 43 -1.63 7.67 -9.53
N LEU A 44 -1.16 6.43 -9.63
CA LEU A 44 0.28 6.12 -9.76
C LEU A 44 0.74 5.90 -11.20
N GLY A 45 -0.17 6.00 -12.18
CA GLY A 45 0.13 5.68 -13.58
C GLY A 45 0.53 4.20 -13.78
N LEU A 46 -0.14 3.29 -13.06
CA LEU A 46 0.05 1.84 -13.14
C LEU A 46 -1.26 1.17 -13.57
N SER A 47 -1.17 0.00 -14.19
CA SER A 47 -2.40 -0.78 -14.42
C SER A 47 -2.93 -1.40 -13.13
N ALA A 48 -4.24 -1.64 -13.06
CA ALA A 48 -4.86 -2.34 -11.92
C ALA A 48 -4.23 -3.71 -11.64
N LYS A 49 -3.83 -4.43 -12.71
CA LYS A 49 -3.14 -5.72 -12.60
C LYS A 49 -1.77 -5.57 -11.96
N GLU A 50 -0.97 -4.59 -12.40
CA GLU A 50 0.34 -4.33 -11.80
C GLU A 50 0.22 -3.94 -10.34
N VAL A 51 -0.73 -3.08 -9.99
CA VAL A 51 -0.98 -2.73 -8.59
C VAL A 51 -1.32 -3.98 -7.78
N GLY A 52 -2.27 -4.81 -8.26
CA GLY A 52 -2.66 -6.03 -7.56
C GLY A 52 -1.49 -6.99 -7.31
N THR A 53 -0.58 -7.16 -8.28
CA THR A 53 0.63 -7.97 -8.11
C THR A 53 1.56 -7.38 -7.05
N ASN A 54 1.79 -6.06 -7.06
CA ASN A 54 2.67 -5.43 -6.08
C ASN A 54 2.06 -5.40 -4.68
N MET A 55 0.74 -5.18 -4.56
CA MET A 55 0.00 -5.23 -3.30
C MET A 55 0.04 -6.61 -2.66
N ALA A 56 -0.02 -7.70 -3.43
CA ALA A 56 0.14 -9.05 -2.88
C ALA A 56 1.51 -9.23 -2.20
N ALA A 57 2.57 -8.68 -2.79
CA ALA A 57 3.90 -8.70 -2.18
C ALA A 57 4.03 -7.73 -0.99
N LEU A 58 3.21 -6.67 -0.92
CA LEU A 58 3.14 -5.80 0.26
C LEU A 58 2.34 -6.46 1.40
N GLN A 59 1.32 -7.26 1.09
CA GLN A 59 0.60 -8.03 2.11
C GLN A 59 1.51 -9.05 2.84
N GLU A 60 2.53 -9.58 2.18
CA GLU A 60 3.48 -10.53 2.78
C GLU A 60 4.61 -9.85 3.57
N GLY A 61 4.72 -8.52 3.50
CA GLY A 61 5.77 -7.77 4.17
C GLY A 61 5.30 -7.16 5.50
N GLU A 62 6.26 -6.93 6.39
CA GLU A 62 6.04 -6.23 7.66
C GLU A 62 6.36 -4.75 7.48
N TYR A 63 5.35 -3.90 7.62
CA TYR A 63 5.47 -2.44 7.52
C TYR A 63 4.74 -1.78 8.69
N ASP A 64 4.82 -0.46 8.75
CA ASP A 64 4.01 0.43 9.59
C ASP A 64 2.53 0.49 9.17
N LEU A 65 2.07 -0.44 8.34
CA LEU A 65 0.68 -0.63 7.98
C LEU A 65 0.43 -2.10 7.64
N THR A 66 -0.77 -2.57 7.90
CA THR A 66 -1.24 -3.90 7.52
C THR A 66 -1.96 -3.80 6.17
N VAL A 67 -1.71 -4.75 5.27
CA VAL A 67 -2.41 -4.83 3.97
C VAL A 67 -3.08 -6.19 3.87
N GLU A 68 -4.40 -6.21 3.71
CA GLU A 68 -5.18 -7.44 3.54
C GLU A 68 -6.04 -7.40 2.28
N LYS A 69 -6.08 -8.52 1.55
CA LYS A 69 -6.96 -8.66 0.40
C LYS A 69 -8.43 -8.83 0.80
N TRP A 70 -9.28 -7.87 0.46
CA TRP A 70 -10.68 -7.83 0.88
C TRP A 70 -11.69 -8.36 -0.16
N GLY A 71 -11.49 -8.11 -1.46
CA GLY A 71 -12.48 -8.53 -2.47
C GLY A 71 -12.12 -8.24 -3.93
N TYR A 72 -12.97 -8.68 -4.87
CA TYR A 72 -12.66 -8.69 -6.32
C TYR A 72 -13.72 -8.01 -7.21
N SER A 73 -14.44 -6.98 -6.75
CA SER A 73 -15.39 -6.28 -7.64
C SER A 73 -14.64 -5.31 -8.58
N SER A 74 -14.61 -5.62 -9.89
CA SER A 74 -13.97 -4.87 -11.00
C SER A 74 -12.43 -4.71 -10.95
N SER A 75 -11.83 -4.72 -9.75
CA SER A 75 -10.40 -4.86 -9.46
C SER A 75 -10.24 -5.33 -8.00
N THR A 76 -9.06 -5.79 -7.61
CA THR A 76 -8.84 -6.20 -6.21
C THR A 76 -8.98 -5.00 -5.26
N THR A 77 -9.74 -5.17 -4.18
CA THR A 77 -9.82 -4.22 -3.07
C THR A 77 -8.96 -4.73 -1.93
N TRP A 78 -8.20 -3.82 -1.33
CA TRP A 78 -7.30 -4.06 -0.22
C TRP A 78 -7.79 -3.26 0.97
N MET A 79 -7.91 -3.91 2.11
CA MET A 79 -8.08 -3.27 3.40
C MET A 79 -6.68 -2.89 3.90
N VAL A 80 -6.52 -1.66 4.35
CA VAL A 80 -5.27 -1.14 4.89
C VAL A 80 -5.55 -0.47 6.22
N ASP A 81 -4.72 -0.77 7.21
CA ASP A 81 -4.80 -0.27 8.58
C ASP A 81 -3.40 0.19 9.01
N ALA A 82 -3.29 1.39 9.59
CA ALA A 82 -2.03 2.03 9.99
C ALA A 82 -1.75 1.87 11.49
#